data_AF-A0A355IC79-F1
#
_entry.id   AF-A0A355IC79-F1
#
_cell.length_a   1.000
_cell.length_b   1.000
_cell.length_c   1.000
_cell.angle_alpha   90.00
_cell.angle_beta   90.00
_cell.angle_gamma   90.00
#
_symmetry.space_group_name_H-M   'P 1'
#
loop_
_entity.id
_entity.type
_entity.pdbx_description
1 polymer ?
#
loop_
_entity_poly.entity_id
_entity_poly.type
_entity_poly.pdbx_seq_one_letter_code
_entity_poly.pdbx_strand_id
1 'polypeptide(L)'
;MGQGIAVLGLGIENLALADYLLDRGKHITVCDSRERAALGERYDMLARRNVDFRLGPGYLEHLEDFEVVYRSPGLPLFEPNLERAAQAGVYVTSAMRLFIELCPCTVIGVTGSKGKGTTSSLIHRILQLSQAKVDGLAYLGGN
;
A
#
# COMPACT_ATOMS: atom_id res chain seq x y z
N MET A 1 -16.17 15.30 9.72
CA MET A 1 -15.27 15.68 8.61
C MET A 1 -14.01 14.86 8.83
N GLY A 2 -13.77 13.84 8.02
CA GLY A 2 -12.56 13.03 8.17
C GLY A 2 -11.34 13.89 7.84
N GLN A 3 -10.28 13.83 8.64
CA GLN A 3 -9.08 14.64 8.42
C GLN A 3 -7.85 13.75 8.29
N GLY A 4 -7.77 12.98 7.20
CA GLY A 4 -6.50 12.37 6.82
C GLY A 4 -6.58 11.00 6.17
N ILE A 5 -5.38 10.47 5.91
CA ILE A 5 -5.15 9.19 5.26
C ILE A 5 -4.56 8.23 6.30
N ALA A 6 -5.18 7.07 6.49
CA ALA A 6 -4.61 5.98 7.28
C ALA A 6 -3.91 4.96 6.38
N VAL A 7 -2.75 4.49 6.81
CA VAL A 7 -2.01 3.38 6.20
C VAL A 7 -1.91 2.25 7.21
N LEU A 8 -2.59 1.13 6.95
CA LEU A 8 -2.68 0.02 7.90
C LEU A 8 -1.59 -1.00 7.67
N GLY A 9 -0.67 -1.11 8.63
CA GLY A 9 0.49 -1.98 8.61
C GLY A 9 1.65 -1.36 7.83
N LEU A 10 2.84 -1.32 8.43
CA LEU A 10 4.08 -0.83 7.85
C LEU A 10 4.93 -2.01 7.33
N GLY A 11 4.37 -2.69 6.34
CA GLY A 11 5.01 -3.71 5.51
C GLY A 11 5.93 -3.10 4.44
N ILE A 12 6.47 -3.91 3.52
CA ILE A 12 7.27 -3.42 2.39
C ILE A 12 6.40 -2.55 1.46
N GLU A 13 5.24 -3.06 1.04
CA GLU A 13 4.29 -2.36 0.16
C GLU A 13 3.83 -1.02 0.76
N ASN A 14 3.39 -1.04 2.02
CA ASN A 14 2.84 0.14 2.67
C ASN A 14 3.91 1.14 3.13
N LEU A 15 5.16 0.71 3.34
CA LEU A 15 6.27 1.65 3.51
C LEU A 15 6.48 2.48 2.24
N ALA A 16 6.48 1.83 1.06
CA ALA A 16 6.60 2.52 -0.22
C ALA A 16 5.39 3.45 -0.49
N LEU A 17 4.17 3.02 -0.11
CA LEU A 17 2.99 3.88 -0.17
C LEU A 17 3.12 5.10 0.77
N ALA A 18 3.52 4.89 2.02
CA ALA A 18 3.68 5.96 2.99
C ALA A 18 4.70 7.00 2.49
N ASP A 19 5.85 6.53 1.99
CA ASP A 19 6.88 7.37 1.39
C ASP A 19 6.33 8.18 0.20
N TYR A 20 5.63 7.52 -0.72
CA TYR A 20 5.00 8.13 -1.89
C TYR A 20 3.98 9.23 -1.55
N LEU A 21 3.18 9.02 -0.50
CA LEU A 21 2.17 9.99 -0.04
C LEU A 21 2.83 11.18 0.66
N LEU A 22 3.82 10.92 1.51
CA LEU A 22 4.57 11.95 2.23
C LEU A 22 5.37 12.83 1.27
N ASP A 23 5.94 12.28 0.20
CA ASP A 23 6.63 13.03 -0.87
C ASP A 23 5.69 14.03 -1.58
N ARG A 24 4.39 13.76 -1.55
CA ARG A 24 3.33 14.63 -2.09
C ARG A 24 2.76 15.58 -1.05
N GLY A 25 3.42 15.72 0.09
CA GLY A 25 3.01 16.61 1.18
C GLY A 25 1.71 16.18 1.86
N LYS A 26 1.30 14.92 1.73
CA LYS A 26 0.13 14.40 2.45
C LYS A 26 0.49 14.18 3.91
N HIS A 27 -0.45 14.50 4.80
CA HIS A 27 -0.41 14.07 6.19
C HIS A 27 -1.04 12.68 6.28
N ILE A 28 -0.31 11.74 6.87
CA ILE A 28 -0.78 10.34 7.00
C ILE A 28 -0.65 9.88 8.45
N THR A 29 -1.47 8.90 8.82
CA THR A 29 -1.31 8.14 10.06
C THR A 29 -0.99 6.70 9.72
N VAL A 30 0.15 6.20 10.19
CA VAL A 30 0.51 4.79 10.09
C VAL A 30 -0.07 4.05 11.29
N CYS A 31 -0.94 3.08 11.03
CA CYS A 31 -1.54 2.25 12.06
C CYS A 31 -0.94 0.84 11.99
N ASP A 32 -0.27 0.34 13.02
CA ASP A 32 0.34 -1.00 13.02
C ASP A 32 0.14 -1.71 14.36
N SER A 33 -0.09 -3.02 14.35
CA SER A 33 -0.23 -3.81 15.57
C SER A 33 1.08 -3.91 16.37
N ARG A 34 2.21 -3.64 15.73
CA ARG A 34 3.55 -3.67 16.35
C ARG A 34 3.86 -2.34 17.01
N GLU A 35 4.54 -2.43 18.14
CA GLU A 35 5.16 -1.28 18.80
C GLU A 35 6.36 -0.72 18.00
N ARG A 36 6.74 0.52 18.31
CA ARG A 36 7.87 1.23 17.66
C ARG A 36 9.13 0.37 17.55
N ALA A 37 9.52 -0.29 18.64
CA ALA A 37 10.74 -1.09 18.69
C ALA A 37 10.73 -2.25 17.69
N ALA A 38 9.57 -2.85 17.43
CA ALA A 38 9.42 -3.95 16.47
C ALA A 38 9.31 -3.47 15.02
N LEU A 39 8.99 -2.20 14.79
CA LEU A 39 9.03 -1.58 13.46
C LEU A 39 10.45 -1.20 13.03
N GLY A 40 11.34 -0.90 13.99
CA GLY A 40 12.75 -0.64 13.78
C GLY A 40 13.00 0.44 12.71
N GLU A 41 13.90 0.14 11.76
CA GLU A 41 14.28 1.06 10.69
C GLU A 41 13.10 1.61 9.89
N ARG A 42 12.02 0.83 9.73
CA ARG A 42 10.83 1.29 8.99
C ARG A 42 10.15 2.46 9.67
N TYR A 43 10.08 2.42 11.00
CA TYR A 43 9.59 3.54 11.78
C TYR A 43 10.53 4.73 11.65
N ASP A 44 11.83 4.52 11.82
CA ASP A 44 12.82 5.59 11.83
C ASP A 44 12.91 6.35 10.49
N MET A 45 12.72 5.66 9.36
CA MET A 45 12.65 6.27 8.03
C MET A 45 11.51 7.30 7.93
N LEU A 46 10.38 7.03 8.57
CA LEU A 46 9.19 7.86 8.46
C LEU A 46 9.08 8.89 9.60
N ALA A 47 9.57 8.58 10.81
CA ALA A 47 9.34 9.35 12.03
C ALA A 47 9.81 10.82 12.00
N ARG A 48 10.68 11.20 11.05
CA ARG A 48 11.15 12.58 10.85
C ARG A 48 10.32 13.37 9.84
N ARG A 49 9.26 12.77 9.30
CA ARG A 49 8.39 13.33 8.26
C ARG A 49 7.03 13.72 8.85
N ASN A 50 6.13 14.20 8.00
CA ASN A 50 4.77 14.62 8.37
C ASN A 50 3.81 13.42 8.56
N VAL A 51 4.10 12.58 9.54
CA VAL A 51 3.40 11.31 9.81
C VAL A 51 3.09 11.14 11.29
N ASP A 52 1.87 10.73 11.59
CA ASP A 52 1.45 10.24 12.89
C ASP A 52 1.53 8.72 12.95
N PHE A 53 1.61 8.17 14.16
CA PHE A 53 1.60 6.72 14.37
C PHE A 53 0.57 6.32 15.41
N ARG A 54 -0.21 5.27 15.09
CA ARG A 54 -1.10 4.57 16.01
C ARG A 54 -0.61 3.12 16.13
N LEU A 55 0.13 2.82 17.19
CA LEU A 55 0.84 1.55 17.33
C LEU A 55 0.25 0.68 18.44
N GLY A 56 0.45 -0.63 18.32
CA GLY A 56 0.13 -1.57 19.38
C GLY A 56 -1.35 -1.99 19.41
N PRO A 57 -1.85 -2.43 20.57
CA PRO A 57 -3.25 -2.77 20.75
C PRO A 57 -4.17 -1.58 20.41
N GLY A 58 -5.29 -1.85 19.73
CA GLY A 58 -6.25 -0.81 19.35
C GLY A 58 -5.85 0.00 18.11
N TYR A 59 -4.80 -0.38 17.38
CA TYR A 59 -4.37 0.37 16.17
C TYR A 59 -5.45 0.53 15.08
N LEU A 60 -6.51 -0.30 15.11
CA LEU A 60 -7.65 -0.25 14.19
C LEU A 60 -8.89 0.45 14.75
N GLU A 61 -8.85 0.94 16.00
CA GLU A 61 -9.97 1.70 16.56
C GLU A 61 -10.14 3.02 15.80
N HIS A 62 -11.35 3.59 15.79
CA HIS A 62 -11.64 4.91 15.22
C HIS A 62 -11.12 5.13 13.78
N LEU A 63 -11.32 4.14 12.90
CA LEU A 63 -10.97 4.28 11.48
C LEU A 63 -11.97 5.15 10.71
N GLU A 64 -13.16 5.36 11.26
CA GLU A 64 -14.19 6.27 10.76
C GLU A 64 -13.77 7.76 10.75
N ASP A 65 -12.70 8.11 11.47
CA ASP A 65 -12.16 9.48 11.52
C ASP A 65 -11.35 9.85 10.27
N PHE A 66 -10.99 8.87 9.43
CA PHE A 66 -10.20 9.07 8.22
C PHE A 66 -11.08 9.24 6.98
N GLU A 67 -10.55 9.91 5.96
CA GLU A 67 -11.21 9.97 4.65
C GLU A 67 -10.89 8.74 3.80
N VAL A 68 -9.64 8.25 3.91
CA VAL A 68 -9.12 7.13 3.14
C VAL A 68 -8.33 6.20 4.06
N VAL A 69 -8.55 4.90 3.91
CA VAL A 69 -7.81 3.85 4.61
C VAL A 69 -7.17 2.92 3.57
N TYR A 70 -5.84 2.86 3.57
CA TYR A 70 -5.07 1.92 2.76
C TYR A 70 -4.78 0.65 3.58
N ARG A 71 -5.51 -0.43 3.29
CA ARG A 71 -5.34 -1.71 3.97
C ARG A 71 -4.11 -2.46 3.46
N SER A 72 -3.38 -3.11 4.38
CA SER A 72 -2.39 -4.13 4.02
C SER A 72 -3.08 -5.41 3.52
N PRO A 73 -2.49 -6.15 2.56
CA PRO A 73 -2.99 -7.47 2.14
C PRO A 73 -3.07 -8.49 3.27
N GLY A 74 -2.24 -8.35 4.31
CA GLY A 74 -2.19 -9.28 5.45
C GLY A 74 -3.31 -9.08 6.47
N LEU A 75 -4.08 -7.99 6.36
CA LEU A 75 -5.28 -7.77 7.19
C LEU A 75 -6.44 -8.63 6.69
N PRO A 76 -7.19 -9.29 7.59
CA PRO A 76 -8.42 -9.99 7.23
C PRO A 76 -9.36 -9.09 6.42
N LEU A 77 -9.98 -9.64 5.36
CA LEU A 77 -10.91 -8.89 4.53
C LEU A 77 -12.14 -8.40 5.32
N PHE A 78 -12.59 -9.19 6.29
CA PHE A 78 -13.78 -8.95 7.11
C PHE A 78 -13.39 -8.50 8.52
N GLU A 79 -12.43 -7.59 8.62
CA GLU A 79 -12.05 -6.97 9.89
C GLU A 79 -13.17 -5.99 10.31
N PRO A 80 -13.87 -6.20 11.45
CA PRO A 80 -15.01 -5.38 11.89
C PRO A 80 -14.77 -3.86 11.89
N ASN A 81 -13.58 -3.39 12.23
CA ASN A 81 -13.20 -1.98 12.22
C ASN A 81 -13.16 -1.39 10.80
N LEU A 82 -12.70 -2.17 9.82
CA LEU A 82 -12.73 -1.78 8.41
C LEU A 82 -14.15 -1.73 7.88
N GLU A 83 -14.99 -2.70 8.25
CA GLU A 83 -16.40 -2.73 7.86
C GLU A 83 -17.16 -1.52 8.40
N ARG A 84 -16.97 -1.20 9.69
CA ARG A 84 -17.57 -0.01 10.30
C ARG A 84 -17.09 1.29 9.64
N ALA A 85 -15.80 1.42 9.36
CA ALA A 85 -15.28 2.60 8.67
C ALA A 85 -15.89 2.75 7.27
N ALA A 86 -15.97 1.65 6.50
CA ALA A 86 -16.61 1.68 5.19
C ALA A 86 -18.10 2.07 5.27
N GLN A 87 -18.84 1.56 6.27
CA GLN A 87 -20.24 1.94 6.52
C GLN A 87 -20.38 3.42 6.91
N ALA A 88 -19.39 4.00 7.57
CA ALA A 88 -19.32 5.42 7.90
C ALA A 88 -18.90 6.31 6.70
N GLY A 89 -18.66 5.73 5.53
CA GLY A 89 -18.32 6.45 4.29
C GLY A 89 -16.82 6.61 4.03
N VAL A 90 -15.96 5.96 4.81
CA VAL A 90 -14.52 5.97 4.58
C VAL A 90 -14.16 5.19 3.34
N TYR A 91 -13.30 5.74 2.50
CA TYR A 91 -12.81 5.05 1.31
C TYR A 91 -11.74 4.02 1.68
N VAL A 92 -12.14 2.77 1.85
CA VAL A 92 -11.24 1.65 2.12
C VAL A 92 -10.67 1.11 0.80
N THR A 93 -9.35 1.20 0.63
CA THR A 93 -8.62 0.83 -0.59
C THR A 93 -7.27 0.18 -0.26
N SER A 94 -6.37 0.00 -1.24
CA SER A 94 -5.04 -0.57 -1.05
C SER A 94 -3.97 0.15 -1.87
N ALA A 95 -2.70 -0.01 -1.48
CA ALA A 95 -1.57 0.53 -2.23
C ALA A 95 -1.55 0.00 -3.68
N MET A 96 -1.79 -1.30 -3.87
CA MET A 96 -1.96 -1.90 -5.20
C MET A 96 -3.04 -1.22 -6.05
N ARG A 97 -4.21 -0.89 -5.47
CA ARG A 97 -5.28 -0.23 -6.22
C ARG A 97 -4.87 1.19 -6.65
N LEU A 98 -4.26 1.94 -5.74
CA LEU A 98 -3.71 3.25 -6.05
C LEU A 98 -2.65 3.18 -7.16
N PHE A 99 -1.76 2.18 -7.09
CA PHE A 99 -0.75 1.97 -8.13
C PHE A 99 -1.40 1.76 -9.51
N ILE A 100 -2.41 0.90 -9.60
CA ILE A 100 -3.11 0.64 -10.87
C ILE A 100 -3.81 1.90 -11.38
N GLU A 101 -4.45 2.67 -10.50
CA GLU A 101 -5.15 3.91 -10.87
C GLU A 101 -4.21 5.01 -11.36
N LEU A 102 -2.97 5.05 -10.85
CA LEU A 102 -1.99 6.08 -11.19
C LEU A 102 -0.97 5.65 -12.25
N CYS A 103 -0.88 4.36 -12.56
CA CYS A 103 0.10 3.86 -13.52
C CYS A 103 -0.25 4.32 -14.94
N PRO A 104 0.63 5.11 -15.61
CA PRO A 104 0.36 5.58 -16.97
C PRO A 104 0.57 4.48 -18.03
N CYS A 105 1.10 3.33 -17.63
CA CYS A 105 1.42 2.22 -18.52
C CYS A 105 0.34 1.13 -18.47
N THR A 106 0.26 0.32 -19.52
CA THR A 106 -0.56 -0.90 -19.50
C THR A 106 -0.10 -1.84 -18.38
N VAL A 107 -1.01 -2.19 -17.48
CA VAL A 107 -0.74 -3.11 -16.36
C VAL A 107 -1.18 -4.53 -16.72
N ILE A 108 -0.29 -5.51 -16.50
CA ILE A 108 -0.58 -6.94 -16.68
C ILE A 108 -0.52 -7.63 -15.31
N GLY A 109 -1.66 -8.10 -14.81
CA GLY A 109 -1.75 -8.81 -13.54
C GLY A 109 -1.54 -10.33 -13.69
N VAL A 110 -0.65 -10.91 -12.88
CA VAL A 110 -0.40 -12.36 -12.82
C VAL A 110 -0.71 -12.86 -11.40
N THR A 111 -1.67 -13.79 -11.26
CA THR A 111 -2.08 -14.38 -9.99
C THR A 111 -2.13 -15.91 -10.05
N GLY A 112 -2.14 -16.58 -8.89
CA GLY A 112 -2.18 -18.06 -8.77
C GLY A 112 -1.36 -18.59 -7.60
N SER A 113 -1.59 -19.82 -7.16
CA SER A 113 -0.88 -20.38 -5.99
C SER A 113 0.60 -20.71 -6.28
N LYS A 114 0.92 -21.09 -7.52
CA LYS A 114 2.27 -21.45 -7.99
C LYS A 114 2.53 -20.87 -9.38
N GLY A 115 3.79 -20.69 -9.75
CA GLY A 115 4.20 -20.24 -11.09
C GLY A 115 4.14 -18.72 -11.34
N LYS A 116 3.50 -17.93 -10.47
CA LYS A 116 3.38 -16.46 -10.62
C LYS A 116 4.69 -15.77 -11.00
N GLY A 117 5.75 -15.97 -10.20
CA GLY A 117 7.03 -15.31 -10.40
C GLY A 117 7.72 -15.72 -11.70
N THR A 118 7.62 -17.00 -12.08
CA THR A 118 8.14 -17.48 -13.36
C THR A 118 7.37 -16.90 -14.53
N THR A 119 6.03 -16.93 -14.47
CA THR A 119 5.16 -16.40 -15.53
C THR A 119 5.33 -14.90 -15.70
N SER A 120 5.36 -14.12 -14.60
CA SER A 120 5.57 -12.67 -14.66
C SER A 120 6.96 -12.32 -15.20
N SER A 121 8.00 -13.08 -14.83
CA SER A 121 9.36 -12.89 -15.37
C SER A 121 9.44 -13.20 -16.87
N LEU A 122 8.77 -14.25 -17.34
CA LEU A 122 8.73 -14.59 -18.77
C LEU A 122 7.99 -13.53 -19.58
N ILE A 123 6.82 -13.07 -19.10
CA ILE A 123 6.06 -11.98 -19.73
C ILE A 123 6.94 -10.73 -19.82
N HIS A 124 7.57 -10.34 -18.71
CA HIS A 124 8.47 -9.19 -18.67
C HIS A 124 9.62 -9.33 -19.67
N ARG A 125 10.29 -10.49 -19.72
CA ARG A 125 11.42 -10.69 -20.63
C ARG A 125 11.02 -10.59 -22.10
N ILE A 126 9.88 -11.15 -22.47
CA ILE A 126 9.34 -11.06 -23.84
C ILE A 126 9.01 -9.60 -24.17
N LEU A 127 8.33 -8.89 -23.27
CA LEU A 127 7.97 -7.49 -23.48
C LEU A 127 9.20 -6.60 -23.53
N GLN A 128 10.18 -6.78 -22.65
CA GLN A 128 11.42 -6.01 -22.63
C GLN A 128 12.16 -6.12 -23.97
N LEU A 129 12.28 -7.33 -24.53
CA LEU A 129 12.93 -7.55 -25.83
C LEU A 129 12.12 -6.97 -27.00
N SER A 130 10.79 -6.96 -26.90
CA SER A 130 9.92 -6.39 -27.93
C SER A 130 9.91 -4.86 -27.89
N GLN A 131 9.72 -4.28 -26.71
CA GLN A 131 9.64 -2.83 -26.48
C GLN A 131 10.97 -2.13 -26.76
N ALA A 132 12.11 -2.78 -26.48
CA ALA A 132 13.42 -2.24 -26.83
C ALA A 132 13.63 -1.97 -28.33
N LYS A 133 12.82 -2.58 -29.22
CA LYS A 133 12.89 -2.32 -30.67
C LYS A 133 12.20 -1.03 -31.10
N VAL A 134 11.41 -0.43 -30.21
CA VAL A 134 10.62 0.79 -30.44
C VAL A 134 10.86 1.82 -29.34
N ASP A 135 12.03 1.75 -28.69
CA ASP A 135 12.43 2.60 -27.55
C ASP A 135 11.40 2.62 -26.38
N GLY A 136 10.61 1.56 -26.27
CA GLY A 136 9.63 1.36 -25.19
C GLY A 136 10.26 0.73 -23.96
N LEU A 137 9.58 0.89 -22.81
CA LEU A 137 10.01 0.36 -21.52
C LEU A 137 9.04 -0.73 -21.02
N ALA A 138 9.60 -1.72 -20.33
CA ALA A 138 8.84 -2.77 -19.66
C ALA A 138 9.37 -2.96 -18.23
N TYR A 139 8.47 -2.87 -17.26
CA TYR A 139 8.78 -2.97 -15.84
C TYR A 139 8.22 -4.27 -15.26
N LEU A 140 8.88 -4.80 -14.23
CA LEU A 140 8.44 -5.95 -13.46
C LEU A 140 8.39 -5.55 -11.98
N GLY A 141 7.26 -5.82 -11.32
CA GLY A 141 7.06 -5.58 -9.89
C GLY A 141 6.01 -6.53 -9.33
N GLY A 142 5.72 -6.41 -8.04
CA GLY A 142 4.80 -7.28 -7.31
C GLY A 142 5.46 -7.97 -6.12
N ASN A 143 4.75 -8.97 -5.57
CA ASN A 143 5.15 -9.76 -4.39
C ASN A 143 5.94 -11.01 -4.76
#